data_AF-A0A5C8G053-F1
#
_entry.id   AF-A0A5C8G053-F1
#
_cell.length_a   1.000
_cell.length_b   1.000
_cell.length_c   1.000
_cell.angle_alpha   90.00
_cell.angle_beta   90.00
_cell.angle_gamma   90.00
#
_symmetry.space_group_name_H-M   'P 1'
#
loop_
_entity.id
_entity.type
_entity.pdbx_description
1 polymer ?
#
loop_
_entity_poly.entity_id
_entity_poly.type
_entity_poly.pdbx_seq_one_letter_code
_entity_poly.pdbx_strand_id
1 'polypeptide(L)'
;MYNFKKLFTYMVVGALVMALSISCKNDETNPTIKYSDLVGTWMGSGNSFTISSSGYVNFTYEGTTYDNLILDNMDYEFIEGAVSSFNSGYSDTIPNYVEGKTRKQAIFYFHSSSSCTVTIREEKYSGTLPNGSWQTQNTITVGNFTK
;
A
#
# COMPACT_ATOMS: atom_id res chain seq x y z
N MET A 1 -50.63 7.36 -55.60
CA MET A 1 -50.65 6.72 -54.26
C MET A 1 -49.23 6.44 -53.82
N TYR A 2 -48.63 7.35 -53.05
CA TYR A 2 -47.27 7.19 -52.52
C TYR A 2 -47.35 6.42 -51.19
N ASN A 3 -46.53 5.38 -51.06
CA ASN A 3 -46.64 4.34 -50.05
C ASN A 3 -46.28 4.84 -48.63
N PHE A 4 -47.30 5.17 -47.83
CA PHE A 4 -47.20 5.47 -46.39
C PHE A 4 -46.72 4.30 -45.51
N LYS A 5 -46.43 3.13 -46.10
CA LYS A 5 -46.02 1.91 -45.38
C LYS A 5 -44.53 1.82 -45.09
N LYS A 6 -43.67 2.63 -45.74
CA LYS A 6 -42.20 2.54 -45.57
C LYS A 6 -41.62 3.45 -44.47
N LEU A 7 -42.41 4.36 -43.91
CA LEU A 7 -41.92 5.31 -42.90
C LEU A 7 -41.71 4.68 -41.51
N PHE A 8 -42.49 3.67 -41.16
CA PHE A 8 -42.46 3.09 -39.80
C PHE A 8 -41.29 2.11 -39.57
N THR A 9 -40.71 1.54 -40.62
CA THR A 9 -39.58 0.59 -40.48
C THR A 9 -38.25 1.32 -40.23
N TYR A 10 -38.08 2.54 -40.73
CA TYR A 10 -36.87 3.33 -40.51
C TYR A 10 -36.86 4.09 -39.18
N MET A 11 -38.04 4.42 -38.63
CA MET A 11 -38.13 5.10 -37.33
C MET A 11 -37.82 4.15 -36.16
N VAL A 12 -38.16 2.86 -36.27
CA VAL A 12 -37.89 1.86 -35.22
C VAL A 12 -36.41 1.45 -35.18
N VAL A 13 -35.70 1.50 -36.30
CA VAL A 13 -34.26 1.17 -36.36
C VAL A 13 -33.37 2.33 -35.90
N GLY A 14 -33.86 3.58 -35.97
CA GLY A 14 -33.14 4.76 -35.44
C GLY A 14 -33.11 4.83 -33.91
N ALA A 15 -34.03 4.14 -33.22
CA ALA A 15 -34.11 4.15 -31.75
C ALA A 15 -33.25 3.08 -31.07
N LEU A 16 -32.84 2.01 -31.77
CA LEU A 16 -32.07 0.93 -31.15
C LEU A 16 -30.56 1.23 -31.06
N VAL A 17 -30.04 2.17 -31.87
CA VAL A 17 -28.60 2.51 -31.88
C VAL A 17 -28.22 3.49 -30.77
N MET A 18 -29.17 4.23 -30.19
CA MET A 18 -28.91 5.17 -29.08
C MET A 18 -28.92 4.51 -27.70
N ALA A 19 -29.20 3.21 -27.59
CA ALA A 19 -29.19 2.48 -26.32
C ALA A 19 -27.84 1.82 -25.99
N LEU A 20 -26.85 1.86 -26.88
CA LEU A 20 -25.48 1.41 -26.57
C LEU A 20 -24.58 2.54 -26.05
N SER A 21 -25.08 3.78 -26.05
CA SER A 21 -24.44 4.92 -25.39
C SER A 21 -25.10 5.25 -24.05
N ILE A 22 -25.65 4.24 -23.36
CA ILE A 22 -25.58 4.24 -21.91
C ILE A 22 -24.08 4.12 -21.64
N SER A 23 -23.40 5.27 -21.72
CA SER A 23 -22.14 5.48 -21.04
C SER A 23 -22.32 4.80 -19.70
N CYS A 24 -21.55 3.73 -19.46
CA CYS A 24 -21.23 3.39 -18.09
C CYS A 24 -20.71 4.70 -17.53
N LYS A 25 -21.59 5.42 -16.81
CA LYS A 25 -21.13 6.16 -15.65
C LYS A 25 -20.51 5.08 -14.80
N ASN A 26 -19.24 4.78 -15.08
CA ASN A 26 -18.33 4.50 -14.01
C ASN A 26 -18.46 5.76 -13.16
N ASP A 27 -19.34 5.72 -12.17
CA ASP A 27 -18.99 6.33 -10.90
C ASP A 27 -17.70 5.60 -10.53
N GLU A 28 -16.58 6.09 -11.09
CA GLU A 28 -15.27 5.49 -11.07
C GLU A 28 -14.79 5.66 -9.63
N THR A 29 -15.37 4.83 -8.78
CA THR A 29 -14.96 4.68 -7.41
C THR A 29 -13.60 4.05 -7.56
N ASN A 30 -12.57 4.87 -7.35
CA ASN A 30 -11.20 4.37 -7.36
C ASN A 30 -11.18 3.12 -6.45
N PRO A 31 -10.66 1.99 -6.92
CA PRO A 31 -10.63 0.80 -6.10
C PRO A 31 -9.93 1.13 -4.79
N THR A 32 -10.58 0.83 -3.66
CA THR A 32 -9.99 0.98 -2.33
C THR A 32 -9.51 -0.37 -1.84
N ILE A 33 -8.40 -0.34 -1.10
CA ILE A 33 -7.77 -1.51 -0.49
C ILE A 33 -7.88 -1.33 1.01
N LYS A 34 -8.44 -2.32 1.70
CA LYS A 34 -8.42 -2.38 3.17
C LYS A 34 -7.06 -2.85 3.65
N TYR A 35 -6.64 -2.40 4.82
CA TYR A 35 -5.44 -2.94 5.47
C TYR A 35 -5.53 -4.44 5.73
N SER A 36 -6.74 -4.96 5.97
CA SER A 36 -7.00 -6.41 6.01
C SER A 36 -6.67 -7.15 4.71
N ASP A 37 -6.74 -6.49 3.56
CA ASP A 37 -6.33 -7.07 2.28
C ASP A 37 -4.80 -7.18 2.16
N LEU A 38 -4.01 -6.59 3.06
CA LEU A 38 -2.54 -6.71 3.07
C LEU A 38 -2.05 -7.94 3.84
N VAL A 39 -2.93 -8.60 4.62
CA VAL A 39 -2.62 -9.82 5.40
C VAL A 39 -2.14 -10.94 4.47
N GLY A 40 -1.12 -11.68 4.92
CA GLY A 40 -0.57 -12.82 4.20
C GLY A 40 0.95 -12.82 4.11
N THR A 41 1.46 -13.68 3.24
CA THR A 41 2.90 -13.83 2.98
C THR A 41 3.27 -13.06 1.73
N TRP A 42 4.34 -12.28 1.82
CA TRP A 42 4.89 -11.47 0.74
C TRP A 42 6.27 -11.99 0.37
N MET A 43 6.50 -12.24 -0.92
CA MET A 43 7.72 -12.86 -1.44
C MET A 43 8.42 -11.90 -2.41
N GLY A 44 9.74 -11.76 -2.31
CA GLY A 44 10.47 -10.82 -3.18
C GLY A 44 11.97 -10.78 -2.91
N SER A 45 12.76 -10.60 -3.98
CA SER A 45 14.23 -10.43 -3.88
C SER A 45 14.95 -11.46 -2.98
N GLY A 46 14.53 -12.73 -3.05
CA GLY A 46 15.11 -13.81 -2.23
C GLY A 46 14.77 -13.75 -0.73
N ASN A 47 13.88 -12.85 -0.32
CA ASN A 47 13.39 -12.69 1.04
C ASN A 47 11.87 -12.90 1.10
N SER A 48 11.34 -12.92 2.31
CA SER A 48 9.90 -12.91 2.55
C SER A 48 9.57 -12.17 3.84
N PHE A 49 8.34 -11.67 3.91
CA PHE A 49 7.74 -11.21 5.17
C PHE A 49 6.30 -11.67 5.27
N THR A 50 5.74 -11.61 6.47
CA THR A 50 4.32 -11.90 6.71
C THR A 50 3.65 -10.72 7.40
N ILE A 51 2.37 -10.51 7.12
CA ILE A 51 1.49 -9.63 7.88
C ILE A 51 0.39 -10.48 8.48
N SER A 52 0.25 -10.43 9.81
CA SER A 52 -0.80 -11.14 10.54
C SER A 52 -2.14 -10.43 10.42
N SER A 53 -3.23 -11.12 10.75
CA SER A 53 -4.58 -10.53 10.81
C SER A 53 -4.71 -9.41 11.85
N SER A 54 -3.75 -9.28 12.76
CA SER A 54 -3.66 -8.20 13.75
C SER A 54 -2.74 -7.07 13.30
N GLY A 55 -2.25 -7.08 12.05
CA GLY A 55 -1.42 -6.02 11.49
C GLY A 55 0.05 -6.05 11.90
N TYR A 56 0.51 -7.11 12.56
CA TYR A 56 1.91 -7.30 12.88
C TYR A 56 2.66 -7.83 11.67
N VAL A 57 3.81 -7.21 11.38
CA VAL A 57 4.73 -7.73 10.37
C VAL A 57 5.77 -8.64 11.02
N ASN A 58 6.18 -9.71 10.33
CA ASN A 58 7.38 -10.46 10.66
C ASN A 58 8.27 -10.52 9.41
N PHE A 59 9.41 -9.83 9.48
CA PHE A 59 10.38 -9.72 8.38
C PHE A 59 11.78 -9.88 8.93
N THR A 60 12.63 -10.68 8.29
CA THR A 60 14.04 -10.82 8.68
C THR A 60 14.94 -10.41 7.52
N TYR A 61 15.89 -9.52 7.79
CA TYR A 61 16.88 -9.05 6.82
C TYR A 61 18.25 -8.96 7.49
N GLU A 62 19.26 -9.57 6.87
CA GLU A 62 20.66 -9.63 7.37
C GLU A 62 20.76 -10.03 8.87
N GLY A 63 19.97 -11.03 9.28
CA GLY A 63 19.97 -11.53 10.66
C GLY A 63 19.26 -10.64 11.68
N THR A 64 18.66 -9.53 11.26
CA THR A 64 17.79 -8.69 12.11
C THR A 64 16.33 -8.99 11.82
N THR A 65 15.56 -9.29 12.86
CA THR A 65 14.11 -9.51 12.76
C THR A 65 13.34 -8.24 13.14
N TYR A 66 12.44 -7.84 12.27
CA TYR A 66 11.49 -6.75 12.43
C TYR A 66 10.11 -7.37 12.70
N ASP A 67 9.68 -7.29 13.96
CA ASP A 67 8.42 -7.82 14.45
C ASP A 67 7.68 -6.73 15.22
N ASN A 68 6.79 -6.01 14.54
CA ASN A 68 6.03 -4.92 15.14
C ASN A 68 4.66 -4.74 14.47
N LEU A 69 3.74 -4.11 15.19
CA LEU A 69 2.45 -3.66 14.67
C LEU A 69 2.69 -2.52 13.68
N ILE A 70 2.32 -2.75 12.42
CA ILE A 70 2.42 -1.74 11.36
C ILE A 70 1.05 -1.30 10.81
N LEU A 71 0.00 -2.09 11.02
CA LEU A 71 -1.39 -1.77 10.68
C LEU A 71 -2.26 -1.85 11.95
N ASP A 72 -2.55 -0.73 12.59
CA ASP A 72 -3.29 -0.66 13.86
C ASP A 72 -4.82 -0.61 13.69
N ASN A 73 -5.30 -0.30 12.49
CA ASN A 73 -6.71 -0.29 12.12
C ASN A 73 -6.95 -1.05 10.82
N MET A 74 -7.43 -2.29 10.93
CA MET A 74 -7.61 -3.19 9.78
C MET A 74 -8.77 -2.81 8.85
N ASP A 75 -9.64 -1.92 9.30
CA ASP A 75 -10.74 -1.35 8.51
C ASP A 75 -10.33 -0.07 7.76
N TYR A 76 -9.12 0.45 8.01
CA TYR A 76 -8.61 1.59 7.27
C TYR A 76 -8.36 1.21 5.81
N GLU A 77 -8.66 2.16 4.91
CA GLU A 77 -8.56 1.99 3.47
C GLU A 77 -7.64 3.02 2.83
N PHE A 78 -6.99 2.62 1.74
CA PHE A 78 -6.29 3.53 0.85
C PHE A 78 -6.67 3.26 -0.60
N ILE A 79 -6.44 4.23 -1.48
CA ILE A 79 -6.74 4.12 -2.90
C ILE A 79 -5.69 3.21 -3.57
N GLU A 80 -6.12 2.24 -4.36
CA GLU A 80 -5.23 1.40 -5.15
C GLU A 80 -4.41 2.24 -6.14
N GLY A 81 -3.11 1.92 -6.25
CA GLY A 81 -2.15 2.73 -7.00
C GLY A 81 -1.59 3.93 -6.22
N ALA A 82 -2.19 4.29 -5.08
CA ALA A 82 -1.54 5.18 -4.11
C ALA A 82 -0.51 4.41 -3.28
N VAL A 83 0.45 5.15 -2.71
CA VAL A 83 1.51 4.56 -1.87
C VAL A 83 1.18 4.77 -0.40
N SER A 84 1.02 3.68 0.34
CA SER A 84 0.93 3.71 1.82
C SER A 84 2.22 3.20 2.44
N SER A 85 2.76 3.92 3.44
CA SER A 85 4.05 3.59 4.05
C SER A 85 3.91 3.27 5.53
N PHE A 86 4.38 2.10 5.94
CA PHE A 86 4.42 1.69 7.35
C PHE A 86 5.82 1.31 7.76
N ASN A 87 6.17 1.54 9.02
CA ASN A 87 7.49 1.22 9.53
C ASN A 87 7.38 0.24 10.69
N SER A 88 8.20 -0.80 10.65
CA SER A 88 8.27 -1.87 11.64
C SER A 88 9.20 -1.55 12.80
N GLY A 89 9.38 -0.26 13.12
CA GLY A 89 10.42 0.22 14.02
C GLY A 89 10.58 -0.67 15.25
N TYR A 90 11.79 -1.19 15.46
CA TYR A 90 12.14 -2.00 16.62
C TYR A 90 11.71 -1.28 17.91
N SER A 91 11.28 -2.04 18.93
CA SER A 91 10.80 -1.54 20.22
C SER A 91 11.73 -0.45 20.80
N ASP A 92 11.33 0.81 20.65
CA ASP A 92 11.98 1.99 21.22
C ASP A 92 11.79 2.00 22.75
N THR A 93 12.53 1.18 23.48
CA THR A 93 12.65 1.39 24.93
C THR A 93 13.49 2.64 25.19
N ILE A 94 13.09 3.43 26.19
CA ILE A 94 13.65 4.75 26.54
C ILE A 94 15.18 4.85 26.75
N PRO A 95 16.00 3.80 27.02
CA PRO A 95 17.47 3.99 26.99
C PRO A 95 18.09 4.30 25.60
N ASN A 96 17.30 4.38 24.52
CA ASN A 96 17.82 4.50 23.15
C ASN A 96 17.99 5.94 22.63
N TYR A 97 17.55 6.97 23.36
CA TYR A 97 17.59 8.38 22.93
C TYR A 97 18.85 9.10 23.44
N VAL A 98 20.01 8.61 23.03
CA VAL A 98 21.32 9.16 23.41
C VAL A 98 22.11 9.50 22.14
N GLU A 99 22.82 10.63 22.15
CA GLU A 99 23.69 11.06 21.05
C GLU A 99 24.50 9.89 20.48
N GLY A 100 24.45 9.73 19.17
CA GLY A 100 25.22 8.74 18.45
C GLY A 100 24.65 7.32 18.47
N LYS A 101 23.56 7.04 19.18
CA LYS A 101 22.87 5.75 19.08
C LYS A 101 22.36 5.53 17.67
N THR A 102 22.44 4.29 17.20
CA THR A 102 21.97 3.88 15.89
C THR A 102 20.80 2.92 15.98
N ARG A 103 19.93 2.94 14.96
CA ARG A 103 18.86 1.96 14.81
C ARG A 103 18.60 1.67 13.32
N LYS A 104 17.91 0.56 13.07
CA LYS A 104 17.38 0.21 11.75
C LYS A 104 15.86 0.08 11.83
N GLN A 105 15.16 0.52 10.80
CA GLN A 105 13.71 0.35 10.65
C GLN A 105 13.43 -0.20 9.25
N ALA A 106 12.61 -1.25 9.14
CA ALA A 106 12.10 -1.65 7.83
C ALA A 106 10.83 -0.85 7.52
N ILE A 107 10.78 -0.22 6.35
CA ILE A 107 9.67 0.55 5.83
C ILE A 107 9.05 -0.19 4.65
N PHE A 108 7.74 -0.39 4.70
CA PHE A 108 6.95 -1.12 3.73
C PHE A 108 6.08 -0.12 2.97
N TYR A 109 6.34 0.02 1.67
CA TYR A 109 5.61 0.89 0.76
C TYR A 109 4.65 0.06 -0.08
N PHE A 110 3.38 0.00 0.30
CA PHE A 110 2.35 -0.71 -0.44
C PHE A 110 1.81 0.18 -1.56
N HIS A 111 1.89 -0.32 -2.78
CA HIS A 111 1.35 0.32 -3.98
C HIS A 111 -0.01 -0.28 -4.38
N SER A 112 -0.26 -1.52 -3.95
CA SER A 112 -1.53 -2.24 -4.09
C SER A 112 -1.63 -3.36 -3.03
N SER A 113 -2.71 -4.15 -3.06
CA SER A 113 -2.89 -5.32 -2.20
C SER A 113 -1.94 -6.49 -2.53
N SER A 114 -1.20 -6.38 -3.64
CA SER A 114 -0.29 -7.39 -4.18
C SER A 114 1.10 -6.86 -4.57
N SER A 115 1.39 -5.56 -4.34
CA SER A 115 2.68 -4.93 -4.66
C SER A 115 3.20 -4.08 -3.51
N CYS A 116 4.42 -4.37 -3.05
CA CYS A 116 5.10 -3.68 -1.97
C CYS A 116 6.59 -3.47 -2.28
N THR A 117 7.14 -2.32 -1.92
CA THR A 117 8.60 -2.10 -1.88
C THR A 117 9.04 -2.03 -0.42
N VAL A 118 10.09 -2.76 -0.06
CA VAL A 118 10.66 -2.70 1.30
C VAL A 118 12.01 -2.00 1.27
N THR A 119 12.21 -1.08 2.21
CA THR A 119 13.49 -0.42 2.45
C THR A 119 13.91 -0.57 3.91
N ILE A 120 15.22 -0.57 4.16
CA ILE A 120 15.78 -0.41 5.50
C ILE A 120 16.29 1.01 5.65
N ARG A 121 15.77 1.73 6.63
CA ARG A 121 16.28 3.04 7.04
C ARG A 121 17.24 2.87 8.20
N GLU A 122 18.47 3.33 8.02
CA GLU A 122 19.47 3.37 9.07
C GLU A 122 19.50 4.79 9.65
N GLU A 123 19.32 4.90 10.95
CA GLU A 123 19.21 6.20 11.63
C GLU A 123 20.22 6.31 12.75
N LYS A 124 20.61 7.55 13.03
CA LYS A 124 21.47 7.92 14.15
C LYS A 124 20.80 9.01 14.95
N TYR A 125 20.71 8.85 16.25
CA TYR A 125 20.15 9.85 17.13
C TYR A 125 21.13 11.01 17.31
N SER A 126 20.64 12.23 17.14
CA SER A 126 21.40 13.46 17.36
C SER A 126 20.72 14.29 18.42
N GLY A 127 21.49 14.81 19.36
CA GLY A 127 21.08 15.61 20.49
C GLY A 127 20.85 14.79 21.77
N THR A 128 20.21 15.44 22.72
CA THR A 128 19.77 14.85 23.99
C THR A 128 18.30 15.16 24.19
N LEU A 129 17.59 14.28 24.90
CA LEU A 129 16.21 14.56 25.26
C LEU A 129 16.10 15.89 26.02
N PRO A 130 15.04 16.68 25.77
CA PRO A 130 13.91 16.41 24.88
C PRO A 130 14.11 16.84 23.41
N ASN A 131 15.25 17.47 23.08
CA ASN A 131 15.46 18.15 21.80
C ASN A 131 16.15 17.29 20.73
N GLY A 132 16.61 16.09 21.10
CA GLY A 132 17.25 15.19 20.16
C GLY A 132 16.24 14.47 19.25
N SER A 133 16.71 14.06 18.07
CA SER A 133 15.89 13.38 17.08
C SER A 133 16.69 12.34 16.30
N TRP A 134 15.98 11.35 15.76
CA TRP A 134 16.56 10.36 14.86
C TRP A 134 16.77 10.97 13.49
N GLN A 135 18.01 10.90 13.00
CA GLN A 135 18.42 11.42 11.71
C GLN A 135 18.72 10.26 10.77
N THR A 136 18.07 10.23 9.61
CA THR A 136 18.35 9.23 8.58
C THR A 136 19.78 9.38 8.07
N GLN A 137 20.57 8.33 8.19
CA GLN A 137 21.94 8.27 7.69
C GLN A 137 21.98 7.61 6.31
N ASN A 138 21.17 6.57 6.13
CA ASN A 138 21.15 5.77 4.91
C ASN A 138 19.77 5.16 4.68
N THR A 139 19.45 4.85 3.43
CA THR A 139 18.26 4.09 3.04
C THR A 139 18.65 3.03 2.02
N ILE A 140 18.42 1.78 2.37
CA ILE A 140 18.75 0.61 1.57
C ILE A 140 17.46 0.05 0.98
N THR A 141 17.36 -0.03 -0.34
CA THR A 141 16.24 -0.73 -0.99
C THR A 141 16.48 -2.24 -0.91
N VAL A 142 15.64 -2.95 -0.14
CA VAL A 142 15.70 -4.42 -0.05
C VAL A 142 15.18 -5.04 -1.35
N GLY A 143 14.07 -4.52 -1.85
CA GLY A 143 13.46 -5.02 -3.08
C GLY A 143 11.96 -4.81 -3.16
N ASN A 144 11.41 -5.39 -4.23
CA ASN A 144 9.97 -5.43 -4.47
C ASN A 144 9.45 -6.81 -4.09
N PHE A 145 8.28 -6.83 -3.44
CA PHE A 145 7.60 -7.99 -2.91
C PHE A 145 6.19 -8.05 -3.47
N THR A 146 5.74 -9.28 -3.73
CA THR A 146 4.41 -9.56 -4.24
C THR A 146 3.71 -10.61 -3.38
N LYS A 147 2.38 -10.59 -3.43
CA LYS A 147 1.50 -11.58 -2.80
C LYS A 147 0.65 -12.26 -3.85
#